data_AF-A0A812F4C3-F1
#
_entry.id   AF-A0A812F4C3-F1
#
_cell.length_a   1.000
_cell.length_b   1.000
_cell.length_c   1.000
_cell.angle_alpha   90.00
_cell.angle_beta   90.00
_cell.angle_gamma   90.00
#
_symmetry.space_group_name_H-M   'P 1'
#
loop_
_entity.id
_entity.type
_entity.pdbx_description
1 polymer ?
#
loop_
_entity_poly.entity_id
_entity_poly.type
_entity_poly.pdbx_seq_one_letter_code
_entity_poly.pdbx_strand_id
1 'polypeptide(L)'
;MIIMDISIFMDILYVKKIILLSFLMVLSVSTATAHAAQFLWDARTEETQLNPKITFQRTISLEYLPDSIMAKELQGAQVTEYFLSDSSTNGISELVEKINKHLEEHGSHVRVSDAVVEYTVTLTGRPTSATVDYKLVLIPTISDFLIREYDIGSPALLDVSWRSIRVSGPVMVGGIEINLPVSFLQKHFPNTYNELAGTGAETILLSNLLDASGVGLPLAKWHSLFDPTPIISDAQRFGFNGDIVTTYSMGESRIGVSAKEKISETSSADYKLTSIEAADSATILVPGYATPDILLGIEVIGTSPNALDGSQFNDQGQFPVFIIYGMTGIAASGAVVFFWWSNKKAKHDEFLGQSGIDPVYLRGVQTSTASGGYHTNRGEAHLITNDSKTDAYKVRGTMPRDWK
;
A
#
# COMPACT_ATOMS: atom_id res chain seq x y z
N MET A 1 41.70 14.36 17.36
CA MET A 1 40.36 14.18 17.96
C MET A 1 39.44 13.65 16.88
N ILE A 2 39.42 12.32 16.69
CA ILE A 2 38.38 11.62 15.93
C ILE A 2 38.12 10.35 16.74
N ILE A 3 37.39 10.52 17.84
CA ILE A 3 36.71 9.40 18.50
C ILE A 3 35.46 9.22 17.64
N MET A 4 35.57 8.44 16.57
CA MET A 4 34.41 8.01 15.82
C MET A 4 33.81 6.85 16.62
N ASP A 5 32.57 7.04 17.03
CA ASP A 5 31.84 6.22 17.99
C ASP A 5 31.85 4.74 17.61
N ILE A 6 32.44 3.91 18.47
CA ILE A 6 32.48 2.44 18.32
C ILE A 6 31.04 1.87 18.28
N SER A 7 30.05 2.59 18.84
CA SER A 7 28.63 2.25 18.78
C SER A 7 28.10 2.19 17.34
N ILE A 8 28.44 3.19 16.50
CA ILE A 8 27.95 3.28 15.11
C ILE A 8 28.51 2.14 14.26
N PHE A 9 29.76 1.73 14.52
CA PHE A 9 30.39 0.63 13.80
C PHE A 9 29.80 -0.73 14.19
N MET A 10 29.37 -0.90 15.45
CA MET A 10 28.66 -2.09 15.92
C MET A 10 27.23 -2.16 15.37
N ASP A 11 26.50 -1.05 15.27
CA ASP A 11 25.15 -1.01 14.69
C ASP A 11 25.15 -1.36 13.20
N ILE A 12 26.13 -0.86 12.44
CA ILE A 12 26.30 -1.23 11.01
C ILE A 12 26.62 -2.73 10.85
N LEU A 13 27.40 -3.31 11.77
CA LEU A 13 27.73 -4.74 11.75
C LEU A 13 26.54 -5.62 12.18
N TYR A 14 25.70 -5.13 13.08
CA TYR A 14 24.51 -5.84 13.55
C TYR A 14 23.40 -5.83 12.48
N VAL A 15 23.17 -4.68 11.83
CA VAL A 15 22.23 -4.55 10.71
C VAL A 15 22.65 -5.42 9.53
N LYS A 16 23.96 -5.47 9.20
CA LYS A 16 24.47 -6.36 8.14
C LYS A 16 24.34 -7.85 8.46
N LYS A 17 24.46 -8.25 9.74
CA LYS A 17 24.25 -9.65 10.16
C LYS A 17 22.77 -10.06 10.14
N ILE A 18 21.85 -9.14 10.47
CA ILE A 18 20.41 -9.39 10.36
C ILE A 18 19.99 -9.56 8.89
N ILE A 19 20.55 -8.75 7.98
CA ILE A 19 20.31 -8.86 6.53
C ILE A 19 20.89 -10.17 5.95
N LEU A 20 22.08 -10.59 6.41
CA LEU A 20 22.69 -11.84 5.96
C LEU A 20 21.96 -13.09 6.49
N LEU A 21 21.39 -13.02 7.70
CA LEU A 21 20.62 -14.12 8.29
C LEU A 21 19.22 -14.26 7.66
N SER A 22 18.63 -13.16 7.22
CA SER A 22 17.38 -13.18 6.43
C SER A 22 17.61 -13.69 5.00
N PHE A 23 18.79 -13.47 4.41
CA PHE A 23 19.16 -14.07 3.12
C PHE A 23 19.38 -15.59 3.18
N LEU A 24 19.79 -16.14 4.33
CA LEU A 24 20.03 -17.58 4.50
C LEU A 24 18.75 -18.39 4.83
N MET A 25 17.68 -17.75 5.32
CA MET A 25 16.40 -18.42 5.58
C MET A 25 15.54 -18.67 4.32
N VAL A 26 15.93 -18.12 3.15
CA VAL A 26 15.19 -18.29 1.88
C VAL A 26 15.55 -19.60 1.16
N LEU A 27 16.57 -20.34 1.62
CA LEU A 27 17.01 -21.59 0.96
C LEU A 27 16.41 -22.89 1.53
N SER A 28 15.42 -22.79 2.42
CA SER A 28 14.68 -23.96 2.89
C SER A 28 13.18 -23.68 2.98
N VAL A 29 12.48 -23.77 1.85
CA VAL A 29 11.03 -23.95 1.86
C VAL A 29 10.68 -25.15 0.98
N SER A 30 10.61 -26.31 1.64
CA SER A 30 9.71 -27.39 1.26
C SER A 30 8.33 -26.82 0.94
N THR A 31 7.78 -27.15 -0.23
CA THR A 31 6.41 -26.90 -0.71
C THR A 31 5.47 -26.34 0.37
N ALA A 32 5.52 -25.03 0.59
CA ALA A 32 4.54 -24.32 1.39
C ALA A 32 3.41 -23.92 0.44
N THR A 33 2.18 -24.17 0.84
CA THR A 33 0.97 -23.75 0.12
C THR A 33 1.04 -22.23 -0.14
N ALA A 34 1.33 -21.85 -1.39
CA ALA A 34 1.56 -20.46 -1.79
C ALA A 34 0.26 -19.82 -2.27
N HIS A 35 -0.45 -19.11 -1.40
CA HIS A 35 -1.71 -18.41 -1.68
C HIS A 35 -1.56 -17.35 -2.79
N ALA A 36 -2.57 -17.17 -3.65
CA ALA A 36 -2.59 -16.12 -4.69
C ALA A 36 -2.41 -14.74 -4.06
N ALA A 37 -3.33 -14.36 -3.16
CA ALA A 37 -3.12 -13.30 -2.18
C ALA A 37 -3.23 -13.86 -0.76
N GLN A 38 -2.24 -13.53 0.09
CA GLN A 38 -2.29 -13.73 1.53
C GLN A 38 -2.40 -12.37 2.21
N PHE A 39 -3.53 -12.14 2.87
CA PHE A 39 -3.84 -10.87 3.52
C PHE A 39 -3.76 -10.98 5.05
N LEU A 40 -3.14 -9.99 5.69
CA LEU A 40 -3.12 -9.85 7.14
C LEU A 40 -3.40 -8.40 7.51
N TRP A 41 -4.45 -8.17 8.29
CA TRP A 41 -4.66 -6.90 8.97
C TRP A 41 -4.85 -7.13 10.45
N ASP A 42 -3.95 -6.55 11.24
CA ASP A 42 -4.00 -6.61 12.68
C ASP A 42 -4.36 -5.22 13.21
N ALA A 43 -5.64 -5.02 13.54
CA ALA A 43 -6.16 -3.75 14.02
C ALA A 43 -6.00 -3.58 15.55
N ARG A 44 -5.21 -4.42 16.23
CA ARG A 44 -5.14 -4.41 17.71
C ARG A 44 -4.24 -3.33 18.30
N THR A 45 -3.29 -2.79 17.54
CA THR A 45 -2.33 -1.79 18.03
C THR A 45 -2.18 -0.64 17.03
N GLU A 46 -1.69 0.50 17.51
CA GLU A 46 -1.47 1.66 16.64
C GLU A 46 -0.47 1.40 15.51
N GLU A 47 0.52 0.55 15.76
CA GLU A 47 1.57 0.22 14.81
C GLU A 47 1.04 -0.68 13.69
N THR A 48 0.21 -1.69 14.03
CA THR A 48 -0.21 -2.71 13.09
C THR A 48 -1.50 -2.33 12.33
N GLN A 49 -2.38 -1.53 12.93
CA GLN A 49 -3.66 -1.18 12.32
C GLN A 49 -3.53 -0.32 11.05
N LEU A 50 -2.41 0.41 10.93
CA LEU A 50 -2.14 1.29 9.80
C LEU A 50 -1.40 0.59 8.67
N ASN A 51 -0.78 -0.57 8.92
CA ASN A 51 0.16 -1.21 7.99
C ASN A 51 -0.23 -2.67 7.73
N PRO A 52 -1.39 -2.93 7.09
CA PRO A 52 -1.75 -4.28 6.69
C PRO A 52 -0.72 -4.86 5.74
N LYS A 53 -0.65 -6.18 5.64
CA LYS A 53 0.29 -6.89 4.77
C LYS A 53 -0.48 -7.72 3.77
N ILE A 54 -0.14 -7.57 2.49
CA ILE A 54 -0.70 -8.36 1.39
C ILE A 54 0.46 -9.00 0.64
N THR A 55 0.50 -10.33 0.58
CA THR A 55 1.53 -11.07 -0.16
C THR A 55 0.90 -11.73 -1.37
N PHE A 56 1.39 -11.40 -2.55
CA PHE A 56 0.99 -11.98 -3.83
C PHE A 56 2.02 -12.99 -4.27
N GLN A 57 1.58 -14.19 -4.68
CA GLN A 57 2.47 -15.22 -5.19
C GLN A 57 1.91 -15.86 -6.44
N ARG A 58 2.79 -16.08 -7.42
CA ARG A 58 2.45 -16.78 -8.66
C ARG A 58 3.64 -17.55 -9.17
N THR A 59 3.41 -18.79 -9.58
CA THR A 59 4.41 -19.60 -10.27
C THR A 59 3.95 -19.83 -11.70
N ILE A 60 4.82 -19.49 -12.66
CA ILE A 60 4.61 -19.77 -14.07
C ILE A 60 5.59 -20.85 -14.49
N SER A 61 5.06 -21.98 -14.95
CA SER A 61 5.81 -23.09 -15.53
C SER A 61 5.68 -23.05 -17.04
N LEU A 62 6.80 -23.13 -17.73
CA LEU A 62 6.88 -23.20 -19.17
C LEU A 62 7.59 -24.49 -19.56
N GLU A 63 6.88 -25.41 -20.21
CA GLU A 63 7.45 -26.61 -20.83
C GLU A 63 7.64 -26.35 -22.32
N TYR A 64 8.75 -26.81 -22.88
CA TYR A 64 9.11 -26.59 -24.28
C TYR A 64 9.86 -27.78 -24.88
N LEU A 65 9.82 -27.88 -26.20
CA LEU A 65 10.53 -28.93 -26.93
C LEU A 65 12.06 -28.82 -26.72
N PRO A 66 12.78 -29.96 -26.67
CA PRO A 66 14.24 -29.97 -26.76
C PRO A 66 14.72 -29.23 -28.02
N ASP A 67 15.88 -28.59 -27.92
CA ASP A 67 16.54 -27.85 -29.02
C ASP A 67 15.78 -26.65 -29.61
N SER A 68 14.59 -26.32 -29.07
CA SER A 68 13.82 -25.13 -29.42
C SER A 68 14.57 -23.82 -29.08
N ILE A 69 14.06 -22.70 -29.57
CA ILE A 69 14.60 -21.37 -29.23
C ILE A 69 14.53 -21.13 -27.72
N MET A 70 13.39 -21.48 -27.09
CA MET A 70 13.20 -21.40 -25.64
C MET A 70 14.20 -22.29 -24.90
N ALA A 71 14.41 -23.54 -25.35
CA ALA A 71 15.38 -24.44 -24.72
C ALA A 71 16.80 -23.87 -24.74
N LYS A 72 17.23 -23.31 -25.88
CA LYS A 72 18.57 -22.72 -26.03
C LYS A 72 18.79 -21.51 -25.13
N GLU A 73 17.76 -20.71 -24.90
CA GLU A 73 17.85 -19.49 -24.10
C GLU A 73 17.70 -19.77 -22.60
N LEU A 74 16.80 -20.68 -22.22
CA LEU A 74 16.43 -20.94 -20.83
C LEU A 74 17.24 -22.07 -20.18
N GLN A 75 17.78 -23.02 -20.94
CA GLN A 75 18.47 -24.17 -20.35
C GLN A 75 19.66 -23.72 -19.49
N GLY A 76 19.60 -24.07 -18.19
CA GLY A 76 20.63 -23.71 -17.22
C GLY A 76 20.60 -22.25 -16.76
N ALA A 77 19.64 -21.45 -17.22
CA ALA A 77 19.46 -20.09 -16.76
C ALA A 77 18.99 -20.06 -15.30
N GLN A 78 19.61 -19.20 -14.51
CA GLN A 78 19.20 -18.92 -13.14
C GLN A 78 19.30 -17.41 -12.91
N VAL A 79 18.15 -16.74 -12.83
CA VAL A 79 18.07 -15.29 -12.69
C VAL A 79 17.15 -14.96 -11.53
N THR A 80 17.63 -14.17 -10.58
CA THR A 80 16.82 -13.64 -9.49
C THR A 80 16.91 -12.12 -9.49
N GLU A 81 15.76 -11.45 -9.53
CA GLU A 81 15.68 -10.03 -9.21
C GLU A 81 14.98 -9.86 -7.87
N TYR A 82 15.59 -9.08 -6.99
CA TYR A 82 15.04 -8.67 -5.71
C TYR A 82 15.10 -7.16 -5.62
N PHE A 83 14.02 -6.53 -5.17
CA PHE A 83 14.07 -5.14 -4.75
C PHE A 83 13.17 -4.92 -3.53
N LEU A 84 13.60 -3.98 -2.69
CA LEU A 84 12.82 -3.41 -1.60
C LEU A 84 12.67 -1.92 -1.88
N SER A 85 11.45 -1.43 -1.82
CA SER A 85 11.13 -0.02 -2.05
C SER A 85 10.25 0.53 -0.94
N ASP A 86 10.48 1.79 -0.63
CA ASP A 86 9.70 2.59 0.30
C ASP A 86 9.22 3.89 -0.38
N SER A 87 8.63 4.78 0.41
CA SER A 87 8.10 6.07 0.00
C SER A 87 9.07 6.97 -0.77
N SER A 88 10.38 6.78 -0.61
CA SER A 88 11.41 7.53 -1.32
C SER A 88 11.69 7.00 -2.73
N THR A 89 11.15 5.83 -3.06
CA THR A 89 11.38 5.16 -4.34
C THR A 89 10.44 5.67 -5.43
N ASN A 90 11.02 6.07 -6.56
CA ASN A 90 10.25 6.47 -7.74
C ASN A 90 9.23 5.39 -8.13
N GLY A 91 7.96 5.79 -8.30
CA GLY A 91 6.87 4.89 -8.70
C GLY A 91 5.93 4.46 -7.58
N ILE A 92 6.32 4.60 -6.31
CA ILE A 92 5.42 4.30 -5.19
C ILE A 92 4.21 5.23 -5.16
N SER A 93 4.38 6.52 -5.48
CA SER A 93 3.27 7.46 -5.59
C SER A 93 2.24 7.05 -6.65
N GLU A 94 2.69 6.54 -7.80
CA GLU A 94 1.80 6.05 -8.86
C GLU A 94 1.06 4.77 -8.42
N LEU A 95 1.74 3.85 -7.72
CA LEU A 95 1.10 2.68 -7.13
C LEU A 95 0.01 3.09 -6.13
N VAL A 96 0.32 4.02 -5.23
CA VAL A 96 -0.62 4.57 -4.24
C VAL A 96 -1.82 5.24 -4.93
N GLU A 97 -1.60 6.00 -6.00
CA GLU A 97 -2.67 6.61 -6.79
C GLU A 97 -3.60 5.56 -7.40
N LYS A 98 -3.05 4.49 -7.99
CA LYS A 98 -3.84 3.40 -8.56
C LYS A 98 -4.64 2.63 -7.50
N ILE A 99 -4.05 2.39 -6.33
CA ILE A 99 -4.76 1.77 -5.21
C ILE A 99 -5.91 2.67 -4.75
N ASN A 100 -5.65 3.95 -4.49
CA ASN A 100 -6.69 4.89 -4.05
C ASN A 100 -7.82 5.02 -5.08
N LYS A 101 -7.49 5.04 -6.37
CA LYS A 101 -8.50 5.03 -7.44
C LYS A 101 -9.40 3.79 -7.36
N HIS A 102 -8.83 2.60 -7.17
CA HIS A 102 -9.61 1.38 -6.98
C HIS A 102 -10.51 1.47 -5.73
N LEU A 103 -9.98 1.96 -4.62
CA LEU A 103 -10.76 2.13 -3.38
C LEU A 103 -11.94 3.09 -3.55
N GLU A 104 -11.73 4.21 -4.23
CA GLU A 104 -12.78 5.19 -4.54
C GLU A 104 -13.87 4.61 -5.45
N GLU A 105 -13.47 3.89 -6.51
CA GLU A 105 -14.40 3.23 -7.43
C GLU A 105 -15.28 2.17 -6.73
N HIS A 106 -14.81 1.63 -5.61
CA HIS A 106 -15.53 0.63 -4.79
C HIS A 106 -16.18 1.23 -3.54
N GLY A 107 -16.19 2.56 -3.41
CA GLY A 107 -16.89 3.28 -2.34
C GLY A 107 -16.23 3.20 -0.95
N SER A 108 -14.99 2.70 -0.87
CA SER A 108 -14.26 2.65 0.40
C SER A 108 -13.87 4.05 0.85
N HIS A 109 -13.92 4.28 2.16
CA HIS A 109 -13.47 5.52 2.81
C HIS A 109 -11.97 5.51 3.08
N VAL A 110 -11.34 4.33 3.03
CA VAL A 110 -9.92 4.16 3.32
C VAL A 110 -9.05 4.89 2.32
N ARG A 111 -8.02 5.54 2.84
CA ARG A 111 -6.99 6.23 2.06
C ARG A 111 -5.65 5.59 2.28
N VAL A 112 -4.87 5.47 1.21
CA VAL A 112 -3.49 5.03 1.25
C VAL A 112 -2.60 6.25 1.07
N SER A 113 -1.72 6.52 2.03
CA SER A 113 -0.76 7.63 1.93
C SER A 113 0.61 7.19 1.43
N ASP A 114 0.94 5.92 1.62
CA ASP A 114 2.27 5.37 1.38
C ASP A 114 2.22 3.85 1.17
N ALA A 115 3.30 3.26 0.66
CA ALA A 115 3.46 1.82 0.57
C ALA A 115 4.93 1.38 0.58
N VAL A 116 5.19 0.29 1.29
CA VAL A 116 6.41 -0.50 1.15
C VAL A 116 6.12 -1.69 0.23
N VAL A 117 7.04 -1.95 -0.70
CA VAL A 117 6.96 -3.10 -1.61
C VAL A 117 8.25 -3.91 -1.51
N GLU A 118 8.11 -5.20 -1.24
CA GLU A 118 9.18 -6.20 -1.37
C GLU A 118 8.83 -7.10 -2.55
N TYR A 119 9.66 -7.12 -3.58
CA TYR A 119 9.43 -7.92 -4.76
C TYR A 119 10.60 -8.84 -5.02
N THR A 120 10.29 -10.10 -5.32
CA THR A 120 11.24 -11.11 -5.73
C THR A 120 10.68 -11.85 -6.92
N VAL A 121 11.48 -11.97 -7.98
CA VAL A 121 11.21 -12.87 -9.10
C VAL A 121 12.42 -13.75 -9.33
N THR A 122 12.20 -15.06 -9.46
CA THR A 122 13.26 -16.02 -9.74
C THR A 122 12.88 -16.90 -10.91
N LEU A 123 13.74 -16.96 -11.92
CA LEU A 123 13.66 -17.93 -13.00
C LEU A 123 14.68 -19.05 -12.78
N THR A 124 14.20 -20.28 -12.91
CA THR A 124 15.02 -21.49 -12.96
C THR A 124 14.74 -22.26 -14.24
N GLY A 125 15.71 -22.31 -15.13
CA GLY A 125 15.61 -23.00 -16.41
C GLY A 125 16.27 -24.38 -16.42
N ARG A 126 15.62 -25.31 -17.10
CA ARG A 126 15.99 -26.73 -17.26
C ARG A 126 16.01 -27.07 -18.77
N PRO A 127 16.49 -28.27 -19.16
CA PRO A 127 16.59 -28.60 -20.59
C PRO A 127 15.28 -28.57 -21.38
N THR A 128 14.15 -28.85 -20.74
CA THR A 128 12.82 -28.92 -21.39
C THR A 128 11.74 -28.15 -20.64
N SER A 129 12.11 -27.39 -19.62
CA SER A 129 11.17 -26.58 -18.86
C SER A 129 11.86 -25.44 -18.13
N ALA A 130 11.13 -24.38 -17.83
CA ALA A 130 11.54 -23.31 -16.93
C ALA A 130 10.41 -22.96 -15.97
N THR A 131 10.77 -22.51 -14.78
CA THR A 131 9.81 -21.96 -13.80
C THR A 131 10.17 -20.52 -13.51
N VAL A 132 9.17 -19.67 -13.38
CA VAL A 132 9.31 -18.29 -12.94
C VAL A 132 8.41 -18.08 -11.73
N ASP A 133 9.04 -17.86 -10.58
CA ASP A 133 8.39 -17.70 -9.29
C ASP A 133 8.37 -16.22 -8.91
N TYR A 134 7.18 -15.66 -8.78
CA TYR A 134 6.93 -14.28 -8.40
C TYR A 134 6.44 -14.22 -6.95
N LYS A 135 6.99 -13.28 -6.19
CA LYS A 135 6.52 -12.91 -4.85
C LYS A 135 6.55 -11.39 -4.73
N LEU A 136 5.41 -10.80 -4.38
CA LEU A 136 5.28 -9.37 -4.11
C LEU A 136 4.60 -9.19 -2.75
N VAL A 137 5.26 -8.53 -1.81
CA VAL A 137 4.68 -8.13 -0.54
C VAL A 137 4.39 -6.64 -0.59
N LEU A 138 3.12 -6.27 -0.46
CA LEU A 138 2.64 -4.90 -0.34
C LEU A 138 2.28 -4.62 1.11
N ILE A 139 2.84 -3.55 1.67
CA ILE A 139 2.51 -3.04 3.00
C ILE A 139 2.11 -1.56 2.82
N PRO A 140 0.82 -1.25 2.58
CA PRO A 140 0.37 0.11 2.46
C PRO A 140 0.22 0.75 3.83
N THR A 141 0.35 2.07 3.91
CA THR A 141 -0.04 2.85 5.08
C THR A 141 -1.45 3.40 4.85
N ILE A 142 -2.41 2.85 5.59
CA ILE A 142 -3.84 3.15 5.45
C ILE A 142 -4.31 4.17 6.50
N SER A 143 -5.33 4.95 6.17
CA SER A 143 -6.08 5.81 7.09
C SER A 143 -7.58 5.73 6.81
N ASP A 144 -8.38 6.37 7.67
CA ASP A 144 -9.83 6.56 7.47
C ASP A 144 -10.65 5.26 7.37
N PHE A 145 -10.10 4.14 7.83
CA PHE A 145 -10.85 2.90 8.02
C PHE A 145 -11.85 3.00 9.18
N LEU A 146 -11.63 3.88 10.16
CA LEU A 146 -12.59 4.12 11.24
C LEU A 146 -13.64 5.13 10.78
N ILE A 147 -14.85 4.64 10.50
CA ILE A 147 -16.00 5.47 10.09
C ILE A 147 -16.58 6.19 11.31
N ARG A 148 -16.57 5.52 12.46
CA ARG A 148 -17.15 6.01 13.71
C ARG A 148 -16.50 5.33 14.90
N GLU A 149 -16.14 6.12 15.91
CA GLU A 149 -15.75 5.60 17.22
C GLU A 149 -16.94 4.95 17.95
N TYR A 150 -16.62 4.10 18.91
CA TYR A 150 -17.58 3.50 19.81
C TYR A 150 -18.26 4.56 20.68
N ASP A 151 -19.54 4.36 20.95
CA ASP A 151 -20.29 5.08 21.97
C ASP A 151 -21.18 4.08 22.73
N ILE A 152 -21.68 4.46 23.90
CA ILE A 152 -22.53 3.59 24.72
C ILE A 152 -23.79 3.22 23.93
N GLY A 153 -23.96 1.92 23.65
CA GLY A 153 -25.06 1.40 22.84
C GLY A 153 -24.84 1.54 21.32
N SER A 154 -23.63 1.85 20.89
CA SER A 154 -23.27 2.03 19.48
C SER A 154 -21.86 1.49 19.21
N PRO A 155 -21.70 0.42 18.40
CA PRO A 155 -20.38 -0.11 18.09
C PRO A 155 -19.55 0.90 17.28
N ALA A 156 -18.23 0.83 17.42
CA ALA A 156 -17.31 1.47 16.48
C ALA A 156 -17.49 0.82 15.10
N LEU A 157 -17.45 1.59 14.02
CA LEU A 157 -17.61 1.08 12.66
C LEU A 157 -16.31 1.20 11.87
N LEU A 158 -15.85 0.08 11.33
CA LEU A 158 -14.64 -0.02 10.53
C LEU A 158 -15.00 -0.37 9.09
N ASP A 159 -14.54 0.41 8.13
CA ASP A 159 -14.51 0.03 6.72
C ASP A 159 -13.52 -1.12 6.54
N VAL A 160 -14.00 -2.19 5.92
CA VAL A 160 -13.20 -3.37 5.56
C VAL A 160 -13.30 -3.72 4.08
N SER A 161 -14.02 -2.93 3.28
CA SER A 161 -14.17 -3.14 1.83
C SER A 161 -12.84 -2.99 1.09
N TRP A 162 -11.93 -2.17 1.62
CA TRP A 162 -10.59 -1.92 1.10
C TRP A 162 -9.71 -3.16 1.01
N ARG A 163 -9.99 -4.23 1.75
CA ARG A 163 -9.19 -5.48 1.76
C ARG A 163 -9.08 -6.16 0.38
N SER A 164 -9.96 -5.79 -0.55
CA SER A 164 -10.03 -6.30 -1.92
C SER A 164 -9.20 -5.50 -2.92
N ILE A 165 -8.03 -4.97 -2.49
CA ILE A 165 -7.16 -4.12 -3.31
C ILE A 165 -6.83 -4.80 -4.64
N ARG A 166 -6.97 -4.05 -5.73
CA ARG A 166 -6.57 -4.48 -7.07
C ARG A 166 -5.89 -3.35 -7.81
N VAL A 167 -4.82 -3.66 -8.52
CA VAL A 167 -4.13 -2.71 -9.39
C VAL A 167 -4.06 -3.29 -10.80
N SER A 168 -4.55 -2.52 -11.77
CA SER A 168 -4.58 -2.93 -13.18
C SER A 168 -3.49 -2.27 -14.00
N GLY A 169 -2.88 -3.05 -14.89
CA GLY A 169 -1.89 -2.58 -15.85
C GLY A 169 -0.48 -2.42 -15.26
N PRO A 170 0.46 -1.89 -16.05
CA PRO A 170 1.85 -1.76 -15.66
C PRO A 170 2.02 -0.90 -14.40
N VAL A 171 2.91 -1.26 -13.49
CA VAL A 171 3.36 -0.47 -12.35
C VAL A 171 4.88 -0.51 -12.30
N MET A 172 5.50 0.65 -12.55
CA MET A 172 6.94 0.81 -12.50
C MET A 172 7.38 1.29 -11.12
N VAL A 173 8.17 0.51 -10.39
CA VAL A 173 8.78 0.91 -9.12
C VAL A 173 10.29 0.75 -9.20
N GLY A 174 11.04 1.81 -8.93
CA GLY A 174 12.50 1.79 -9.05
C GLY A 174 13.02 1.44 -10.45
N GLY A 175 12.20 1.65 -11.49
CA GLY A 175 12.51 1.26 -12.87
C GLY A 175 12.25 -0.22 -13.21
N ILE A 176 11.59 -0.97 -12.32
CA ILE A 176 11.18 -2.36 -12.52
C ILE A 176 9.67 -2.43 -12.63
N GLU A 177 9.15 -3.20 -13.59
CA GLU A 177 7.72 -3.51 -13.69
C GLU A 177 7.36 -4.63 -12.72
N ILE A 178 6.38 -4.39 -11.84
CA ILE A 178 6.12 -5.25 -10.68
C ILE A 178 4.76 -5.94 -10.77
N ASN A 179 3.88 -5.49 -11.66
CA ASN A 179 2.51 -5.97 -11.72
C ASN A 179 2.28 -6.92 -12.91
N LEU A 180 3.02 -6.76 -14.01
CA LEU A 180 2.89 -7.59 -15.20
C LEU A 180 4.02 -8.62 -15.30
N PRO A 181 3.76 -9.93 -15.12
CA PRO A 181 4.77 -10.99 -15.23
C PRO A 181 5.52 -11.00 -16.56
N VAL A 182 4.83 -10.69 -17.66
CA VAL A 182 5.42 -10.68 -19.02
C VAL A 182 6.71 -9.86 -19.11
N SER A 183 6.80 -8.78 -18.34
CA SER A 183 7.92 -7.82 -18.39
C SER A 183 9.24 -8.43 -17.96
N PHE A 184 9.22 -9.42 -17.05
CA PHE A 184 10.43 -10.13 -16.65
C PHE A 184 11.03 -10.93 -17.81
N LEU A 185 10.19 -11.67 -18.54
CA LEU A 185 10.62 -12.44 -19.72
C LEU A 185 11.06 -11.50 -20.86
N GLN A 186 10.34 -10.42 -21.11
CA GLN A 186 10.73 -9.41 -22.10
C GLN A 186 12.13 -8.84 -21.85
N LYS A 187 12.47 -8.59 -20.57
CA LYS A 187 13.75 -8.00 -20.17
C LYS A 187 14.92 -8.98 -20.27
N HIS A 188 14.76 -10.21 -19.78
CA HIS A 188 15.87 -11.15 -19.62
C HIS A 188 15.93 -12.24 -20.69
N PHE A 189 14.78 -12.60 -21.27
CA PHE A 189 14.63 -13.72 -22.19
C PHE A 189 13.79 -13.29 -23.42
N PRO A 190 14.26 -12.28 -24.18
CA PRO A 190 13.47 -11.68 -25.24
C PRO A 190 13.13 -12.66 -26.37
N ASN A 191 13.96 -13.68 -26.64
CA ASN A 191 13.63 -14.67 -27.66
C ASN A 191 12.49 -15.57 -27.21
N THR A 192 12.52 -16.03 -25.95
CA THR A 192 11.43 -16.76 -25.32
C THR A 192 10.15 -15.92 -25.34
N TYR A 193 10.21 -14.63 -24.98
CA TYR A 193 9.04 -13.77 -25.05
C TYR A 193 8.49 -13.67 -26.48
N ASN A 194 9.34 -13.49 -27.49
CA ASN A 194 8.89 -13.39 -28.88
C ASN A 194 8.14 -14.65 -29.36
N GLU A 195 8.52 -15.84 -28.88
CA GLU A 195 7.80 -17.09 -29.19
C GLU A 195 6.43 -17.17 -28.49
N LEU A 196 6.24 -16.44 -27.39
CA LEU A 196 4.98 -16.39 -26.64
C LEU A 196 4.09 -15.21 -27.04
N ALA A 197 4.65 -14.17 -27.65
CA ALA A 197 3.94 -12.95 -28.05
C ALA A 197 2.82 -13.26 -29.06
N GLY A 198 1.66 -12.61 -28.88
CA GLY A 198 0.46 -12.80 -29.70
C GLY A 198 -0.27 -14.12 -29.48
N THR A 199 0.14 -14.94 -28.51
CA THR A 199 -0.46 -16.26 -28.23
C THR A 199 -1.28 -16.27 -26.93
N GLY A 200 -1.92 -17.39 -26.63
CA GLY A 200 -2.60 -17.60 -25.34
C GLY A 200 -1.66 -17.45 -24.14
N ALA A 201 -0.36 -17.73 -24.31
CA ALA A 201 0.64 -17.57 -23.25
C ALA A 201 0.80 -16.10 -22.84
N GLU A 202 0.86 -15.19 -23.81
CA GLU A 202 0.94 -13.75 -23.53
C GLU A 202 -0.29 -13.26 -22.74
N THR A 203 -1.48 -13.78 -23.05
CA THR A 203 -2.70 -13.42 -22.32
C THR A 203 -2.60 -13.80 -20.84
N ILE A 204 -2.03 -14.97 -20.52
CA ILE A 204 -1.80 -15.40 -19.13
C ILE A 204 -0.72 -14.53 -18.48
N LEU A 205 0.37 -14.24 -19.19
CA LEU A 205 1.49 -13.44 -18.69
C LEU A 205 1.13 -11.95 -18.49
N LEU A 206 0.08 -11.45 -19.14
CA LEU A 206 -0.46 -10.11 -18.97
C LEU A 206 -1.43 -9.98 -17.78
N SER A 207 -1.77 -11.08 -17.11
CA SER A 207 -2.61 -11.00 -15.92
C SER A 207 -1.86 -10.34 -14.76
N ASN A 208 -2.47 -9.35 -14.12
CA ASN A 208 -1.87 -8.58 -13.03
C ASN A 208 -1.50 -9.49 -11.84
N LEU A 209 -0.37 -9.22 -11.16
CA LEU A 209 0.02 -9.85 -9.90
C LEU A 209 -0.71 -9.24 -8.69
N LEU A 210 -0.92 -7.92 -8.71
CA LEU A 210 -1.58 -7.16 -7.65
C LEU A 210 -3.10 -7.27 -7.73
N ASP A 211 -3.63 -8.46 -7.43
CA ASP A 211 -5.07 -8.73 -7.44
C ASP A 211 -5.50 -9.50 -6.17
N ALA A 212 -5.98 -8.77 -5.16
CA ALA A 212 -6.51 -9.34 -3.92
C ALA A 212 -8.05 -9.45 -3.95
N SER A 213 -8.67 -9.47 -5.13
CA SER A 213 -10.13 -9.50 -5.26
C SER A 213 -10.78 -10.70 -4.58
N GLY A 214 -10.10 -11.84 -4.48
CA GLY A 214 -10.62 -13.01 -3.74
C GLY A 214 -10.73 -12.80 -2.22
N VAL A 215 -9.97 -11.85 -1.65
CA VAL A 215 -10.14 -11.36 -0.28
C VAL A 215 -11.41 -10.52 -0.13
N GLY A 216 -12.03 -10.08 -1.23
CA GLY A 216 -13.31 -9.38 -1.23
C GLY A 216 -14.53 -10.26 -0.93
N LEU A 217 -14.38 -11.57 -0.69
CA LEU A 217 -15.51 -12.43 -0.30
C LEU A 217 -16.18 -11.87 0.98
N PRO A 218 -17.53 -11.85 1.07
CA PRO A 218 -18.22 -11.33 2.25
C PRO A 218 -17.73 -12.00 3.54
N LEU A 219 -17.46 -11.22 4.58
CA LEU A 219 -17.00 -11.66 5.90
C LEU A 219 -17.97 -12.64 6.55
N ALA A 220 -19.26 -12.58 6.22
CA ALA A 220 -20.24 -13.59 6.64
C ALA A 220 -19.90 -15.02 6.16
N LYS A 221 -19.04 -15.16 5.15
CA LYS A 221 -18.53 -16.46 4.65
C LYS A 221 -17.19 -16.85 5.26
N TRP A 222 -16.57 -15.98 6.05
CA TRP A 222 -15.29 -16.23 6.70
C TRP A 222 -15.54 -16.98 8.01
N HIS A 223 -14.51 -17.67 8.49
CA HIS A 223 -14.53 -18.19 9.84
C HIS A 223 -14.31 -17.03 10.83
N SER A 224 -15.04 -17.03 11.93
CA SER A 224 -14.86 -16.06 13.01
C SER A 224 -14.58 -16.79 14.31
N LEU A 225 -13.48 -16.42 14.97
CA LEU A 225 -13.14 -16.89 16.31
C LEU A 225 -13.13 -15.70 17.27
N PHE A 226 -13.79 -15.89 18.41
CA PHE A 226 -13.84 -14.93 19.49
C PHE A 226 -12.91 -15.42 20.60
N ASP A 227 -11.87 -14.64 20.91
CA ASP A 227 -10.91 -14.95 21.97
C ASP A 227 -11.03 -13.93 23.12
N PRO A 228 -11.56 -14.35 24.29
CA PRO A 228 -11.66 -13.52 25.48
C PRO A 228 -10.40 -13.57 26.37
N THR A 229 -9.29 -14.14 25.91
CA THR A 229 -8.04 -14.23 26.69
C THR A 229 -7.36 -12.85 26.72
N PRO A 230 -6.91 -12.36 27.90
CA PRO A 230 -6.40 -11.00 28.06
C PRO A 230 -5.07 -10.83 27.30
N ILE A 231 -5.18 -10.39 26.07
CA ILE A 231 -4.09 -9.84 25.26
C ILE A 231 -4.30 -8.34 25.24
N ILE A 232 -3.23 -7.58 25.46
CA ILE A 232 -3.22 -6.13 25.52
C ILE A 232 -3.57 -5.60 24.12
N SER A 233 -4.88 -5.42 23.85
CA SER A 233 -5.35 -4.79 22.63
C SER A 233 -5.50 -3.30 22.93
N ASP A 234 -4.72 -2.47 22.23
CA ASP A 234 -4.77 -1.02 22.37
C ASP A 234 -5.85 -0.47 21.45
N ALA A 235 -7.09 -0.61 21.92
CA ALA A 235 -8.29 -0.24 21.18
C ALA A 235 -8.66 1.25 21.34
N GLN A 236 -7.79 2.08 21.94
CA GLN A 236 -8.11 3.48 22.26
C GLN A 236 -8.61 4.27 21.05
N ARG A 237 -8.03 4.02 19.87
CA ARG A 237 -8.47 4.66 18.62
C ARG A 237 -9.92 4.35 18.27
N PHE A 238 -10.46 3.22 18.70
CA PHE A 238 -11.85 2.83 18.49
C PHE A 238 -12.81 3.42 19.53
N GLY A 239 -12.32 4.19 20.51
CA GLY A 239 -13.15 4.79 21.55
C GLY A 239 -13.41 3.88 22.75
N PHE A 240 -12.69 2.77 22.91
CA PHE A 240 -12.78 1.88 24.07
C PHE A 240 -11.45 1.21 24.41
N ASN A 241 -11.35 0.64 25.61
CA ASN A 241 -10.29 -0.31 25.96
C ASN A 241 -10.87 -1.72 25.92
N GLY A 242 -10.19 -2.64 25.26
CA GLY A 242 -10.64 -4.02 25.12
C GLY A 242 -9.56 -5.01 25.56
N ASP A 243 -9.97 -6.08 26.23
CA ASP A 243 -9.11 -7.23 26.56
C ASP A 243 -9.45 -8.45 25.69
N ILE A 244 -10.22 -8.22 24.61
CA ILE A 244 -10.89 -9.23 23.80
C ILE A 244 -10.50 -8.99 22.34
N VAL A 245 -10.38 -10.07 21.56
CA VAL A 245 -10.09 -9.98 20.12
C VAL A 245 -11.04 -10.89 19.34
N THR A 246 -11.58 -10.36 18.26
CA THR A 246 -12.27 -11.15 17.24
C THR A 246 -11.36 -11.35 16.03
N THR A 247 -11.17 -12.59 15.63
CA THR A 247 -10.37 -12.96 14.45
C THR A 247 -11.29 -13.46 13.35
N TYR A 248 -11.19 -12.88 12.16
CA TYR A 248 -11.78 -13.42 10.94
C TYR A 248 -10.70 -14.10 10.11
N SER A 249 -10.95 -15.32 9.63
CA SER A 249 -10.05 -16.03 8.73
C SER A 249 -10.76 -16.66 7.53
N MET A 250 -10.07 -16.71 6.40
CA MET A 250 -10.48 -17.46 5.22
C MET A 250 -9.27 -18.11 4.54
N GLY A 251 -9.52 -19.06 3.63
CA GLY A 251 -8.47 -19.81 2.93
C GLY A 251 -7.95 -21.02 3.70
N GLU A 252 -8.49 -21.32 4.88
CA GLU A 252 -8.22 -22.55 5.61
C GLU A 252 -8.91 -23.74 4.92
N SER A 253 -8.15 -24.81 4.65
CA SER A 253 -8.70 -26.05 4.13
C SER A 253 -9.55 -26.73 5.19
N ARG A 254 -10.83 -26.97 4.89
CA ARG A 254 -11.72 -27.77 5.76
C ARG A 254 -11.52 -29.24 5.41
N ILE A 255 -11.72 -30.14 6.37
CA ILE A 255 -11.86 -31.57 6.06
C ILE A 255 -13.02 -31.71 5.05
N GLY A 256 -12.69 -32.08 3.81
CA GLY A 256 -13.65 -32.26 2.71
C GLY A 256 -13.85 -31.05 1.77
N VAL A 257 -13.25 -29.88 2.03
CA VAL A 257 -13.29 -28.73 1.11
C VAL A 257 -11.92 -28.06 1.05
N SER A 258 -11.14 -28.41 0.03
CA SER A 258 -9.87 -27.75 -0.27
C SER A 258 -10.13 -26.42 -0.98
N ALA A 259 -9.43 -25.37 -0.53
CA ALA A 259 -9.38 -24.12 -1.27
C ALA A 259 -8.76 -24.40 -2.66
N LYS A 260 -9.43 -23.96 -3.73
CA LYS A 260 -9.03 -24.33 -5.11
C LYS A 260 -7.94 -23.39 -5.62
N GLU A 261 -6.86 -23.98 -6.10
CA GLU A 261 -5.83 -23.27 -6.86
C GLU A 261 -6.44 -22.65 -8.12
N LYS A 262 -5.99 -21.45 -8.47
CA LYS A 262 -6.29 -20.81 -9.74
C LYS A 262 -5.22 -21.24 -10.73
N ILE A 263 -5.63 -22.15 -11.61
CA ILE A 263 -4.77 -22.71 -12.66
C ILE A 263 -5.21 -22.11 -14.00
N SER A 264 -4.28 -21.46 -14.69
CA SER A 264 -4.47 -21.00 -16.08
C SER A 264 -3.46 -21.70 -16.96
N GLU A 265 -3.94 -22.41 -17.98
CA GLU A 265 -3.08 -23.18 -18.89
C GLU A 265 -3.36 -22.84 -20.34
N THR A 266 -2.31 -22.93 -21.13
CA THR A 266 -2.38 -22.89 -22.59
C THR A 266 -1.27 -23.75 -23.15
N SER A 267 -1.52 -24.39 -24.29
CA SER A 267 -0.53 -25.19 -24.98
C SER A 267 -0.58 -24.92 -26.48
N SER A 268 0.57 -25.12 -27.10
CA SER A 268 0.76 -25.13 -28.55
C SER A 268 1.51 -26.41 -28.94
N ALA A 269 1.91 -26.52 -30.20
CA ALA A 269 2.78 -27.61 -30.64
C ALA A 269 4.18 -27.55 -30.02
N ASP A 270 4.64 -26.34 -29.66
CA ASP A 270 6.03 -26.07 -29.30
C ASP A 270 6.22 -25.87 -27.78
N TYR A 271 5.15 -25.54 -27.06
CA TYR A 271 5.21 -25.27 -25.62
C TYR A 271 3.90 -25.59 -24.87
N LYS A 272 4.00 -25.72 -23.54
CA LYS A 272 2.89 -25.64 -22.59
C LYS A 272 3.23 -24.61 -21.52
N LEU A 273 2.35 -23.64 -21.29
CA LEU A 273 2.45 -22.69 -20.20
C LEU A 273 1.35 -22.96 -19.18
N THR A 274 1.75 -23.09 -17.92
CA THR A 274 0.86 -23.26 -16.77
C THR A 274 1.18 -22.18 -15.74
N SER A 275 0.21 -21.34 -15.41
CA SER A 275 0.27 -20.40 -14.30
C SER A 275 -0.53 -20.97 -13.13
N ILE A 276 0.08 -21.02 -11.96
CA ILE A 276 -0.51 -21.50 -10.71
C ILE A 276 -0.45 -20.39 -9.68
N GLU A 277 -1.59 -20.14 -9.05
CA GLU A 277 -1.73 -19.32 -7.85
C GLU A 277 -2.55 -20.18 -6.87
N ALA A 278 -2.14 -20.38 -5.61
CA ALA A 278 -3.04 -21.11 -4.70
C ALA A 278 -4.23 -20.23 -4.32
N ALA A 279 -5.19 -20.79 -3.60
CA ALA A 279 -6.36 -20.02 -3.20
C ALA A 279 -5.99 -18.83 -2.31
N ASP A 280 -6.77 -17.75 -2.36
CA ASP A 280 -6.59 -16.61 -1.46
C ASP A 280 -6.78 -17.01 0.01
N SER A 281 -5.99 -16.41 0.90
CA SER A 281 -6.18 -16.51 2.34
C SER A 281 -6.12 -15.15 2.98
N ALA A 282 -6.82 -15.01 4.10
CA ALA A 282 -6.82 -13.76 4.83
C ALA A 282 -7.04 -13.98 6.32
N THR A 283 -6.48 -13.06 7.09
CA THR A 283 -6.71 -12.94 8.53
C THR A 283 -6.91 -11.47 8.88
N ILE A 284 -7.99 -11.18 9.60
CA ILE A 284 -8.27 -9.88 10.19
C ILE A 284 -8.40 -10.05 11.70
N LEU A 285 -7.62 -9.30 12.47
CA LEU A 285 -7.75 -9.23 13.93
C LEU A 285 -8.31 -7.88 14.31
N VAL A 286 -9.46 -7.87 14.98
CA VAL A 286 -10.12 -6.65 15.46
C VAL A 286 -10.24 -6.70 16.98
N PRO A 287 -9.88 -5.65 17.71
CA PRO A 287 -10.13 -5.61 19.15
C PRO A 287 -11.62 -5.53 19.44
N GLY A 288 -12.05 -6.15 20.53
CA GLY A 288 -13.44 -6.23 20.96
C GLY A 288 -14.22 -7.39 20.34
N TYR A 289 -15.50 -7.45 20.68
CA TYR A 289 -16.49 -8.28 20.01
C TYR A 289 -16.84 -7.62 18.68
N ALA A 290 -16.57 -8.32 17.58
CA ALA A 290 -16.77 -7.79 16.23
C ALA A 290 -17.82 -8.61 15.46
N THR A 291 -18.68 -7.92 14.70
CA THR A 291 -19.58 -8.57 13.73
C THR A 291 -19.58 -7.83 12.40
N PRO A 292 -19.67 -8.55 11.26
CA PRO A 292 -19.74 -7.94 9.96
C PRO A 292 -21.14 -7.36 9.70
N ASP A 293 -21.19 -6.26 8.97
CA ASP A 293 -22.42 -5.59 8.57
C ASP A 293 -22.23 -4.87 7.21
N ILE A 294 -23.31 -4.30 6.67
CA ILE A 294 -23.30 -3.54 5.42
C ILE A 294 -23.81 -2.13 5.67
N LEU A 295 -22.96 -1.14 5.41
CA LEU A 295 -23.30 0.28 5.48
C LEU A 295 -23.29 0.87 4.08
N LEU A 296 -24.43 1.37 3.58
CA LEU A 296 -24.51 2.03 2.26
C LEU A 296 -23.91 1.21 1.09
N GLY A 297 -23.98 -0.11 1.17
CA GLY A 297 -23.44 -1.01 0.15
C GLY A 297 -21.96 -1.36 0.32
N ILE A 298 -21.24 -0.77 1.28
CA ILE A 298 -19.89 -1.19 1.67
C ILE A 298 -19.95 -2.12 2.88
N GLU A 299 -19.07 -3.10 2.90
CA GLU A 299 -18.95 -4.00 4.03
C GLU A 299 -18.13 -3.35 5.14
N VAL A 300 -18.66 -3.43 6.36
CA VAL A 300 -18.07 -2.86 7.56
C VAL A 300 -17.99 -3.92 8.66
N ILE A 301 -17.12 -3.67 9.64
CA ILE A 301 -17.13 -4.40 10.91
C ILE A 301 -17.59 -3.43 11.99
N GLY A 302 -18.62 -3.82 12.75
CA GLY A 302 -18.94 -3.15 13.99
C GLY A 302 -18.22 -3.83 15.16
N THR A 303 -17.54 -3.07 16.00
CA THR A 303 -16.84 -3.59 17.18
C THR A 303 -17.25 -2.89 18.49
N SER A 304 -17.30 -3.67 19.57
CA SER A 304 -17.66 -3.22 20.92
C SER A 304 -16.78 -3.90 21.99
N PRO A 305 -16.60 -3.29 23.18
CA PRO A 305 -15.76 -3.87 24.24
C PRO A 305 -16.30 -5.19 24.79
N ASN A 306 -17.61 -5.43 24.72
CA ASN A 306 -18.27 -6.66 25.15
C ASN A 306 -19.21 -7.16 24.06
N ALA A 307 -19.55 -8.45 24.08
CA ALA A 307 -20.67 -8.96 23.31
C ALA A 307 -21.93 -8.19 23.71
N LEU A 308 -22.66 -7.65 22.73
CA LEU A 308 -23.91 -6.96 23.01
C LEU A 308 -24.99 -7.97 23.41
N ASP A 309 -25.92 -7.56 24.29
CA ASP A 309 -27.08 -8.39 24.62
C ASP A 309 -27.92 -8.68 23.36
N GLY A 310 -28.47 -9.89 23.24
CA GLY A 310 -29.22 -10.36 22.07
C GLY A 310 -30.44 -9.51 21.65
N SER A 311 -30.86 -8.56 22.48
CA SER A 311 -31.87 -7.53 22.16
C SER A 311 -31.35 -6.42 21.24
N GLN A 312 -30.04 -6.37 21.00
CA GLN A 312 -29.33 -5.38 20.20
C GLN A 312 -28.78 -5.99 18.90
N PHE A 313 -29.29 -7.14 18.46
CA PHE A 313 -29.07 -7.69 17.13
C PHE A 313 -30.42 -7.86 16.42
N ASN A 314 -30.45 -7.74 15.09
CA ASN A 314 -31.60 -8.16 14.30
C ASN A 314 -31.70 -9.69 14.29
N ASP A 315 -32.80 -10.24 13.76
CA ASP A 315 -33.03 -11.70 13.67
C ASP A 315 -31.96 -12.46 12.86
N GLN A 316 -31.01 -11.75 12.24
CA GLN A 316 -29.87 -12.28 11.47
C GLN A 316 -28.54 -12.18 12.22
N GLY A 317 -28.53 -11.72 13.48
CA GLY A 317 -27.30 -11.55 14.27
C GLY A 317 -26.46 -10.33 13.88
N GLN A 318 -27.01 -9.39 13.10
CA GLN A 318 -26.36 -8.14 12.68
C GLN A 318 -26.81 -6.99 13.59
N PHE A 319 -26.03 -5.92 13.67
CA PHE A 319 -26.44 -4.75 14.45
C PHE A 319 -27.75 -4.16 13.88
N PRO A 320 -28.70 -3.71 14.73
CA PRO A 320 -29.98 -3.21 14.28
C PRO A 320 -29.79 -1.92 13.46
N VAL A 321 -30.41 -1.94 12.29
CA VAL A 321 -30.45 -0.89 11.26
C VAL A 321 -30.73 0.53 11.82
N PHE A 322 -31.42 0.65 12.96
CA PHE A 322 -31.71 1.95 13.60
C PHE A 322 -30.49 2.66 14.21
N ILE A 323 -29.47 1.92 14.68
CA ILE A 323 -28.19 2.50 15.16
C ILE A 323 -27.44 3.17 13.99
N ILE A 324 -27.65 2.68 12.77
CA ILE A 324 -26.99 3.15 11.56
C ILE A 324 -27.75 4.30 10.91
N TYR A 325 -29.09 4.24 10.82
CA TYR A 325 -29.89 5.34 10.25
C TYR A 325 -30.06 6.56 11.17
N GLY A 326 -29.88 6.42 12.49
CA GLY A 326 -29.71 7.59 13.37
C GLY A 326 -28.54 8.50 12.94
N MET A 327 -27.65 8.00 12.08
CA MET A 327 -26.41 8.66 11.66
C MET A 327 -26.31 9.08 10.19
N THR A 328 -27.36 8.96 9.37
CA THR A 328 -27.30 9.56 8.01
C THR A 328 -27.08 11.09 8.08
N GLY A 329 -27.43 11.73 9.20
CA GLY A 329 -27.10 13.14 9.49
C GLY A 329 -25.65 13.42 9.91
N ILE A 330 -24.92 12.43 10.44
CA ILE A 330 -23.55 12.60 10.98
C ILE A 330 -22.49 12.18 9.94
N ALA A 331 -22.73 11.11 9.17
CA ALA A 331 -21.79 10.69 8.12
C ALA A 331 -21.66 11.73 6.98
N ALA A 332 -22.75 12.41 6.62
CA ALA A 332 -22.73 13.51 5.65
C ALA A 332 -21.96 14.74 6.16
N SER A 333 -21.95 15.00 7.48
CA SER A 333 -21.18 16.10 8.07
C SER A 333 -19.72 15.73 8.30
N GLY A 334 -19.40 14.46 8.60
CA GLY A 334 -18.02 13.97 8.71
C GLY A 334 -17.23 14.07 7.41
N ALA A 335 -17.81 13.65 6.28
CA ALA A 335 -17.19 13.83 4.96
C ALA A 335 -16.97 15.32 4.63
N VAL A 336 -17.96 16.18 4.91
CA VAL A 336 -17.82 17.64 4.71
C VAL A 336 -16.77 18.25 5.64
N VAL A 337 -16.68 17.82 6.89
CA VAL A 337 -15.68 18.29 7.86
C VAL A 337 -14.29 17.79 7.50
N PHE A 338 -14.14 16.56 7.01
CA PHE A 338 -12.85 16.01 6.56
C PHE A 338 -12.38 16.69 5.28
N PHE A 339 -13.25 16.90 4.29
CA PHE A 339 -12.95 17.73 3.12
C PHE A 339 -12.64 19.19 3.51
N TRP A 340 -13.36 19.77 4.48
CA TRP A 340 -13.11 21.13 4.94
C TRP A 340 -11.81 21.27 5.73
N TRP A 341 -11.48 20.30 6.59
CA TRP A 341 -10.25 20.29 7.38
C TRP A 341 -9.02 19.95 6.54
N SER A 342 -9.14 18.98 5.61
CA SER A 342 -8.10 18.67 4.62
C SER A 342 -7.82 19.87 3.71
N ASN A 343 -8.87 20.55 3.22
CA ASN A 343 -8.71 21.76 2.41
C ASN A 343 -8.19 22.96 3.24
N LYS A 344 -8.50 23.03 4.54
CA LYS A 344 -7.92 24.04 5.45
C LYS A 344 -6.45 23.76 5.74
N LYS A 345 -6.04 22.50 5.88
CA LYS A 345 -4.64 22.10 6.09
C LYS A 345 -3.82 22.33 4.82
N ALA A 346 -4.34 21.96 3.65
CA ALA A 346 -3.72 22.30 2.36
C ALA A 346 -3.55 23.81 2.16
N LYS A 347 -4.54 24.63 2.53
CA LYS A 347 -4.44 26.10 2.50
C LYS A 347 -3.55 26.69 3.59
N HIS A 348 -3.41 26.02 4.72
CA HIS A 348 -2.51 26.44 5.79
C HIS A 348 -1.06 26.12 5.43
N ASP A 349 -0.81 25.02 4.73
CA ASP A 349 0.49 24.66 4.16
C ASP A 349 0.85 25.52 2.93
N GLU A 350 -0.15 26.06 2.23
CA GLU A 350 0.04 27.14 1.23
C GLU A 350 0.38 28.50 1.89
N PHE A 351 0.00 28.70 3.17
CA PHE A 351 0.25 29.91 3.97
C PHE A 351 1.51 29.82 4.84
N LEU A 352 2.04 28.61 5.09
CA LEU A 352 3.37 28.40 5.61
C LEU A 352 4.35 28.52 4.45
N GLY A 353 4.56 29.78 4.07
CA GLY A 353 5.23 30.20 2.86
C GLY A 353 6.51 29.41 2.55
N GLN A 354 6.66 29.13 1.27
CA GLN A 354 7.92 28.86 0.59
C GLN A 354 9.07 29.55 1.33
N SER A 355 9.96 28.77 1.96
CA SER A 355 11.22 29.25 2.53
C SER A 355 12.21 29.58 1.41
N GLY A 356 11.80 30.45 0.51
CA GLY A 356 12.58 31.02 -0.56
C GLY A 356 12.67 32.53 -0.36
N ILE A 357 13.73 33.13 -0.88
CA ILE A 357 13.91 34.58 -0.92
C ILE A 357 12.69 35.20 -1.62
N ASP A 358 11.97 36.10 -0.93
CA ASP A 358 10.84 36.84 -1.51
C ASP A 358 11.30 37.60 -2.77
N PRO A 359 10.65 37.38 -3.93
CA PRO A 359 11.06 37.95 -5.21
C PRO A 359 11.09 39.48 -5.24
N VAL A 360 10.43 40.16 -4.29
CA VAL A 360 10.54 41.62 -4.11
C VAL A 360 11.98 42.05 -3.80
N TYR A 361 12.80 41.19 -3.19
CA TYR A 361 14.18 41.48 -2.82
C TYR A 361 15.21 41.01 -3.85
N LEU A 362 14.77 40.43 -4.98
CA LEU A 362 15.62 40.00 -6.08
C LEU A 362 15.66 41.06 -7.18
N ARG A 363 16.85 41.59 -7.48
CA ARG A 363 17.06 42.46 -8.64
C ARG A 363 17.87 41.71 -9.69
N GLY A 364 17.34 41.61 -10.91
CA GLY A 364 18.09 41.11 -12.06
C GLY A 364 19.14 42.13 -12.50
N VAL A 365 20.40 41.74 -12.54
CA VAL A 365 21.49 42.59 -13.06
C VAL A 365 21.90 42.06 -14.43
N GLN A 366 21.84 42.91 -15.46
CA GLN A 366 22.39 42.57 -16.77
C GLN A 366 23.93 42.57 -16.66
N THR A 367 24.56 41.44 -16.97
CA THR A 367 26.02 41.38 -17.10
C THR A 367 26.42 41.92 -18.48
N SER A 368 27.24 42.97 -18.47
CA SER A 368 27.94 43.62 -19.60
C SER A 368 27.33 44.92 -20.15
N THR A 369 28.01 46.04 -19.87
CA THR A 369 27.92 47.34 -20.57
C THR A 369 29.16 47.58 -21.45
N ALA A 370 29.64 46.55 -22.16
CA ALA A 370 30.67 46.71 -23.18
C ALA A 370 30.08 46.56 -24.59
N SER A 371 30.29 47.59 -25.41
CA SER A 371 29.87 47.67 -26.82
C SER A 371 30.42 46.48 -27.62
N GLY A 372 29.55 45.51 -27.97
CA GLY A 372 29.83 44.46 -28.95
C GLY A 372 29.85 43.00 -28.47
N GLY A 373 29.47 42.68 -27.23
CA GLY A 373 29.43 41.30 -26.72
C GLY A 373 28.06 40.60 -26.82
N TYR A 374 28.03 39.30 -27.12
CA TYR A 374 26.81 38.48 -27.13
C TYR A 374 26.15 38.43 -25.74
N HIS A 375 24.84 38.68 -25.68
CA HIS A 375 24.03 38.50 -24.48
C HIS A 375 23.71 37.02 -24.26
N THR A 376 23.99 36.48 -23.08
CA THR A 376 23.47 35.17 -22.67
C THR A 376 22.22 35.37 -21.80
N ASN A 377 21.17 34.56 -21.99
CA ASN A 377 19.91 34.63 -21.21
C ASN A 377 20.04 34.16 -19.74
N ARG A 378 21.25 34.19 -19.18
CA ARG A 378 21.52 33.79 -17.80
C ARG A 378 21.75 35.04 -16.97
N GLY A 379 20.66 35.69 -16.56
CA GLY A 379 20.70 36.81 -15.62
C GLY A 379 21.03 36.31 -14.22
N GLU A 380 21.98 36.95 -13.55
CA GLU A 380 22.25 36.71 -12.13
C GLU A 380 21.36 37.65 -11.30
N ALA A 381 20.76 37.11 -10.23
CA ALA A 381 19.89 37.85 -9.33
C ALA A 381 20.62 38.14 -8.01
N HIS A 382 20.67 39.42 -7.62
CA HIS A 382 21.30 39.85 -6.36
C HIS A 382 20.23 40.34 -5.37
N LEU A 383 20.53 40.17 -4.07
CA LEU A 383 19.74 40.68 -2.95
C LEU A 383 19.95 42.19 -2.77
N ILE A 384 18.87 42.94 -2.52
CA ILE A 384 18.95 44.38 -2.24
C ILE A 384 19.39 44.58 -0.77
N THR A 385 20.62 45.05 -0.53
CA THR A 385 21.06 45.49 0.81
C THR A 385 21.14 47.01 0.86
N ASN A 386 20.07 47.68 1.28
CA ASN A 386 20.10 49.13 1.55
C ASN A 386 20.14 49.40 3.06
N ASP A 387 21.36 49.57 3.55
CA ASP A 387 21.66 50.34 4.75
C ASP A 387 21.91 51.80 4.31
N SER A 388 20.94 52.68 4.52
CA SER A 388 21.15 54.14 4.46
C SER A 388 20.00 54.89 5.15
N LYS A 389 20.17 55.13 6.45
CA LYS A 389 19.56 56.29 7.12
C LYS A 389 20.14 57.57 6.52
N THR A 390 19.31 58.55 6.15
CA THR A 390 19.40 59.95 6.64
C THR A 390 18.27 60.84 6.07
N ASP A 391 17.47 61.35 7.02
CA ASP A 391 16.88 62.69 7.15
C ASP A 391 16.21 63.44 5.97
N ALA A 392 14.91 63.68 6.13
CA ALA A 392 14.32 65.01 5.90
C ALA A 392 13.13 65.27 6.86
N TYR A 393 13.30 66.27 7.72
CA TYR A 393 12.36 66.78 8.71
C TYR A 393 11.20 67.61 8.12
N LYS A 394 10.10 67.68 8.91
CA LYS A 394 9.00 68.69 9.03
C LYS A 394 7.63 68.25 8.47
N VAL A 395 6.46 68.40 9.14
CA VAL A 395 6.02 69.00 10.41
C VAL A 395 4.58 68.51 10.76
N ARG A 396 4.38 68.18 12.05
CA ARG A 396 3.19 68.26 12.98
C ARG A 396 1.77 67.80 12.60
N GLY A 397 1.19 66.96 13.49
CA GLY A 397 -0.26 66.86 13.72
C GLY A 397 -0.73 65.72 14.68
N THR A 398 -0.57 65.91 15.99
CA THR A 398 -1.34 65.35 17.15
C THR A 398 -1.49 63.82 17.38
N MET A 399 -1.05 63.38 18.57
CA MET A 399 -1.33 62.06 19.18
C MET A 399 -2.76 61.99 19.78
N PRO A 400 -3.42 60.83 19.75
CA PRO A 400 -4.70 60.60 20.44
C PRO A 400 -4.53 60.63 21.96
N ARG A 401 -5.48 61.29 22.60
CA ARG A 401 -5.67 61.33 24.06
C ARG A 401 -6.22 59.97 24.50
N ASP A 402 -5.78 59.52 25.68
CA ASP A 402 -6.41 58.48 26.53
C ASP A 402 -5.78 57.08 26.52
N TRP A 403 -4.54 56.96 27.00
CA TRP A 403 -4.07 55.76 27.72
C TRP A 403 -3.45 56.23 29.05
N LYS A 404 -4.16 56.00 30.15
CA LYS A 404 -3.65 56.06 31.52
C LYS A 404 -3.41 54.65 32.01
#